data_AF-A0A423L930-F1
#
_entry.id   AF-A0A423L930-F1
#
_cell.length_a   1.000
_cell.length_b   1.000
_cell.length_c   1.000
_cell.angle_alpha   90.00
_cell.angle_beta   90.00
_cell.angle_gamma   90.00
#
_symmetry.space_group_name_H-M   'P 1'
#
loop_
_entity.id
_entity.type
_entity.pdbx_description
1 polymer ?
#
loop_
_entity_poly.entity_id
_entity_poly.type
_entity_poly.pdbx_seq_one_letter_code
_entity_poly.pdbx_strand_id
1 'polypeptide(L)'
;MTELTQEQRHELALEKYILDVPDLKEEIKDLSPDDQKDQIQWAFEDEAEAQGLQPWELTLKYTSTPEEFEAQRLVLHKEAAEVLGVEWDEYCEMNNLVV
;
A
#
# COMPACT_ATOMS: atom_id res chain seq x y z
N MET A 1 -5.77 -21.58 -5.61
CA MET A 1 -4.69 -20.75 -5.04
C MET A 1 -5.34 -19.97 -3.91
N THR A 2 -4.80 -20.04 -2.70
CA THR A 2 -5.38 -19.29 -1.57
C THR A 2 -5.07 -17.82 -1.82
N GLU A 3 -6.10 -16.99 -1.97
CA GLU A 3 -5.91 -15.55 -2.05
C GLU A 3 -5.29 -15.04 -0.74
N LEU A 4 -4.21 -14.26 -0.84
CA LEU A 4 -3.58 -13.64 0.32
C LEU A 4 -4.54 -12.61 0.93
N THR A 5 -4.65 -12.59 2.25
CA THR A 5 -5.39 -11.55 2.97
C THR A 5 -4.71 -10.18 2.79
N GLN A 6 -5.42 -9.09 3.06
CA GLN A 6 -4.85 -7.74 2.98
C GLN A 6 -3.59 -7.59 3.86
N GLU A 7 -3.63 -8.12 5.09
CA GLU A 7 -2.49 -8.11 6.02
C GLU A 7 -1.29 -8.87 5.44
N GLN A 8 -1.51 -10.08 4.90
CA GLN A 8 -0.43 -10.86 4.29
C GLN A 8 0.15 -10.20 3.04
N ARG A 9 -0.69 -9.51 2.24
CA ARG A 9 -0.21 -8.70 1.12
C ARG A 9 0.62 -7.54 1.60
N HIS A 10 0.23 -6.90 2.70
CA HIS A 10 0.96 -5.78 3.28
C HIS A 10 2.34 -6.21 3.77
N GLU A 11 2.43 -7.28 4.55
CA GLU A 11 3.74 -7.83 4.98
C GLU A 11 4.64 -8.16 3.78
N LEU A 12 4.10 -8.83 2.75
CA LEU A 12 4.85 -9.14 1.53
C LEU A 12 5.29 -7.88 0.77
N ALA A 13 4.50 -6.81 0.80
CA ALA A 13 4.87 -5.53 0.19
C ALA A 13 6.03 -4.87 0.93
N LEU A 14 6.03 -4.88 2.27
CA LEU A 14 7.14 -4.36 3.08
C LEU A 14 8.44 -5.14 2.83
N GLU A 15 8.35 -6.48 2.74
CA GLU A 15 9.49 -7.34 2.42
C GLU A 15 10.08 -7.06 1.03
N LYS A 16 9.24 -6.70 0.04
CA LYS A 16 9.70 -6.30 -1.29
C LYS A 16 10.26 -4.88 -1.29
N TYR A 17 9.57 -3.95 -0.63
CA TYR A 17 9.96 -2.56 -0.54
C TYR A 17 11.38 -2.39 0.01
N ILE A 18 11.71 -3.08 1.12
CA ILE A 18 13.06 -2.97 1.72
C ILE A 18 14.20 -3.48 0.82
N LEU A 19 13.88 -4.23 -0.25
CA LEU A 19 14.85 -4.62 -1.27
C LEU A 19 15.08 -3.52 -2.31
N ASP A 20 14.09 -2.65 -2.52
CA ASP A 20 14.14 -1.52 -3.46
C ASP A 20 14.72 -0.24 -2.82
N VAL A 21 14.76 -0.14 -1.48
CA VAL A 21 15.43 0.94 -0.72
C VAL A 21 16.61 0.42 0.11
N PRO A 22 17.75 0.09 -0.53
CA PRO A 22 18.91 -0.44 0.18
C PRO A 22 19.52 0.54 1.19
N ASP A 23 19.38 1.85 0.97
CA ASP A 23 19.85 2.88 1.90
C ASP A 23 19.12 2.78 3.24
N LEU A 24 17.78 2.70 3.23
CA LEU A 24 16.97 2.51 4.44
C LEU A 24 17.38 1.24 5.19
N LYS A 25 17.60 0.14 4.46
CA LYS A 25 18.04 -1.13 5.05
C LYS A 25 19.37 -0.99 5.80
N GLU A 26 20.30 -0.22 5.26
CA GLU A 26 21.58 0.05 5.91
C GLU A 26 21.44 1.00 7.10
N GLU A 27 20.51 1.95 7.07
CA GLU A 27 20.23 2.88 8.18
C GLU A 27 19.64 2.17 9.40
N ILE A 28 18.75 1.20 9.19
CA ILE A 28 18.03 0.52 10.28
C ILE A 28 18.73 -0.74 10.79
N LYS A 29 19.85 -1.17 10.18
CA LYS A 29 20.47 -2.49 10.45
C LYS A 29 20.88 -2.72 11.90
N ASP A 30 21.21 -1.66 12.63
CA ASP A 30 21.67 -1.71 14.02
C ASP A 30 20.51 -1.55 15.03
N LEU A 31 19.28 -1.34 14.54
CA LEU A 31 18.08 -1.27 15.38
C LEU A 31 17.58 -2.67 15.78
N SER A 32 16.71 -2.73 16.79
CA SER A 32 16.04 -3.97 17.16
C SER A 32 15.09 -4.45 16.03
N PRO A 33 14.75 -5.74 15.94
CA PRO A 33 13.84 -6.23 14.89
C PRO A 33 12.47 -5.56 14.90
N ASP A 34 11.96 -5.21 16.08
CA ASP A 34 10.69 -4.49 16.23
C ASP A 34 10.81 -3.05 15.71
N ASP A 35 11.88 -2.34 16.11
CA ASP A 35 12.15 -0.98 15.59
C ASP A 35 12.38 -0.98 14.08
N GLN A 36 13.05 -1.99 13.52
CA GLN A 36 13.23 -2.12 12.08
C GLN A 36 11.90 -2.23 11.34
N LYS A 37 10.95 -3.02 11.88
CA LYS A 37 9.61 -3.14 11.28
C LYS A 37 8.87 -1.82 11.30
N ASP A 38 8.91 -1.09 12.41
CA ASP A 38 8.27 0.23 12.52
C ASP A 38 8.89 1.24 11.53
N GLN A 39 10.22 1.25 11.39
CA GLN A 39 10.89 2.12 10.41
C GLN A 39 10.53 1.76 8.97
N ILE A 40 10.46 0.46 8.63
CA ILE A 40 10.05 0.02 7.29
C ILE A 40 8.61 0.43 7.03
N GLN A 41 7.71 0.26 8.01
CA GLN A 41 6.31 0.67 7.92
C GLN A 41 6.19 2.18 7.64
N TRP A 42 6.85 3.01 8.45
CA TRP A 42 6.79 4.47 8.29
C TRP A 42 7.38 4.92 6.97
N ALA A 43 8.52 4.37 6.56
CA ALA A 43 9.11 4.70 5.27
C ALA A 43 8.23 4.25 4.09
N PHE A 44 7.49 3.16 4.24
CA PHE A 44 6.55 2.69 3.22
C PHE A 44 5.31 3.61 3.13
N GLU A 45 4.82 4.11 4.26
CA GLU A 45 3.72 5.08 4.31
C GLU A 45 4.13 6.43 3.70
N ASP A 46 5.34 6.91 3.99
CA ASP A 46 5.91 8.13 3.41
C ASP A 46 6.08 7.98 1.89
N GLU A 47 6.58 6.83 1.42
CA GLU A 47 6.70 6.54 -0.02
C GLU A 47 5.34 6.49 -0.72
N ALA A 48 4.31 5.95 -0.05
CA ALA A 48 2.95 5.96 -0.59
C ALA A 48 2.45 7.40 -0.74
N GLU A 49 2.60 8.23 0.30
CA GLU A 49 2.21 9.64 0.26
C GLU A 49 2.97 10.42 -0.82
N ALA A 50 4.28 10.19 -0.96
CA ALA A 50 5.12 10.82 -1.98
C ALA A 50 4.68 10.47 -3.41
N GLN A 51 4.11 9.27 -3.62
CA GLN A 51 3.51 8.86 -4.88
C GLN A 51 2.04 9.30 -5.06
N GLY A 52 1.45 9.95 -4.05
CA GLY A 52 0.03 10.30 -4.04
C GLY A 52 -0.90 9.08 -3.91
N LEU A 53 -0.41 8.02 -3.26
CA LEU A 53 -1.10 6.76 -3.04
C LEU A 53 -1.41 6.58 -1.55
N GLN A 54 -2.48 5.85 -1.25
CA GLN A 54 -2.70 5.29 0.08
C GLN A 54 -1.76 4.10 0.33
N PRO A 55 -1.38 3.80 1.58
CA PRO A 55 -0.50 2.66 1.89
C PRO A 55 -1.03 1.31 1.38
N TRP A 56 -2.34 1.11 1.36
CA TRP A 56 -2.95 -0.10 0.80
C TRP A 56 -2.85 -0.15 -0.73
N GLU A 57 -2.84 1.00 -1.43
CA GLU A 57 -2.62 1.05 -2.88
C GLU A 57 -1.17 0.71 -3.20
N LEU A 58 -0.20 1.28 -2.48
CA LEU A 58 1.20 0.91 -2.64
C LEU A 58 1.40 -0.58 -2.37
N THR A 59 0.71 -1.13 -1.38
CA THR A 59 0.70 -2.58 -1.08
C THR A 59 0.25 -3.41 -2.28
N LEU A 60 -0.84 -3.01 -2.94
CA LEU A 60 -1.30 -3.71 -4.15
C LEU A 60 -0.29 -3.61 -5.28
N LYS A 61 0.34 -2.45 -5.45
CA LYS A 61 1.36 -2.21 -6.48
C LYS A 61 2.57 -3.14 -6.33
N TYR A 62 3.01 -3.42 -5.10
CA TYR A 62 4.09 -4.37 -4.83
C TYR A 62 3.68 -5.85 -4.94
N THR A 63 2.39 -6.16 -4.83
CA THR A 63 1.88 -7.55 -4.76
C THR A 63 1.11 -8.02 -5.99
N SER A 64 0.79 -7.11 -6.91
CA SER A 64 0.01 -7.38 -8.11
C SER A 64 0.77 -7.00 -9.38
N THR A 65 0.39 -7.58 -10.52
CA THR A 65 0.83 -7.05 -11.82
C THR A 65 0.19 -5.68 -12.09
N PRO A 66 0.74 -4.85 -13.02
CA PRO A 66 0.13 -3.56 -13.35
C PRO A 66 -1.33 -3.65 -13.82
N GLU A 67 -1.68 -4.72 -14.56
CA GLU A 67 -3.04 -4.97 -15.03
C GLU A 67 -3.98 -5.31 -13.86
N GLU A 68 -3.53 -6.15 -12.92
CA GLU A 68 -4.29 -6.51 -11.73
C GLU A 68 -4.40 -5.35 -10.74
N PHE A 69 -3.38 -4.50 -10.66
CA PHE A 69 -3.33 -3.35 -9.78
C PHE A 69 -4.49 -2.41 -10.05
N GLU A 70 -4.66 -1.92 -11.28
CA GLU A 70 -5.75 -0.98 -11.61
C GLU A 70 -7.13 -1.60 -11.37
N ALA A 71 -7.30 -2.88 -11.73
CA ALA A 71 -8.56 -3.59 -11.53
C ALA A 71 -8.91 -3.73 -10.04
N GLN A 72 -7.96 -4.18 -9.21
CA GLN A 72 -8.18 -4.37 -7.78
C GLN A 72 -8.28 -3.05 -7.02
N ARG A 73 -7.50 -2.03 -7.43
CA ARG A 73 -7.55 -0.69 -6.86
C ARG A 73 -8.93 -0.09 -6.96
N LEU A 74 -9.56 -0.14 -8.14
CA LEU A 74 -10.93 0.35 -8.33
C LEU A 74 -11.96 -0.42 -7.51
N VAL A 75 -11.81 -1.74 -7.37
CA VAL A 75 -12.71 -2.56 -6.54
C VAL A 75 -12.64 -2.13 -5.08
N LEU A 76 -11.44 -2.01 -4.52
CA LEU A 76 -11.24 -1.65 -3.11
C LEU A 76 -11.69 -0.22 -2.80
N HIS A 77 -11.51 0.72 -3.73
CA HIS A 77 -12.07 2.07 -3.59
C HIS A 77 -13.61 2.07 -3.56
N LYS A 78 -14.26 1.24 -4.40
CA LYS A 78 -15.72 1.11 -4.37
C LYS A 78 -16.21 0.50 -3.06
N GLU A 79 -15.56 -0.55 -2.59
CA GLU A 79 -15.87 -1.15 -1.29
C GLU A 79 -15.67 -0.14 -0.15
N ALA A 80 -14.62 0.68 -0.20
CA ALA A 80 -14.39 1.75 0.77
C ALA A 80 -15.49 2.82 0.72
N ALA A 81 -15.92 3.25 -0.48
CA ALA A 81 -17.02 4.18 -0.64
C ALA A 81 -18.32 3.62 -0.03
N GLU A 82 -18.64 2.35 -0.30
CA GLU A 82 -19.81 1.66 0.26
C GLU A 82 -19.75 1.58 1.80
N VAL A 83 -18.59 1.24 2.36
CA VAL A 83 -18.39 1.17 3.82
C VAL A 83 -18.51 2.54 4.48
N LEU A 84 -18.01 3.59 3.83
CA LEU A 84 -18.13 4.96 4.31
C LEU A 84 -19.53 5.55 4.07
N GLY A 85 -20.37 4.90 3.25
CA GLY A 85 -21.68 5.40 2.86
C GLY A 85 -21.59 6.67 2.00
N VAL A 86 -20.51 6.83 1.24
CA VAL A 86 -20.26 7.97 0.36
C VAL A 86 -20.57 7.54 -1.08
N GLU A 87 -21.26 8.40 -1.82
CA GLU A 87 -21.54 8.15 -3.24
C GLU A 87 -20.23 8.06 -4.04
N TRP A 88 -20.20 7.22 -5.08
CA TRP A 88 -18.97 6.93 -5.82
C TRP A 88 -18.31 8.19 -6.41
N ASP A 89 -19.10 9.09 -7.00
CA ASP A 89 -18.59 10.35 -7.54
C ASP A 89 -17.94 11.23 -6.46
N GLU A 90 -18.59 11.38 -5.29
CA GLU A 90 -18.06 12.15 -4.16
C GLU A 90 -16.77 11.50 -3.60
N TYR A 91 -16.75 10.18 -3.50
CA TYR A 91 -15.57 9.44 -3.06
C TYR A 91 -14.40 9.62 -4.05
N CYS A 92 -14.66 9.64 -5.36
CA CYS A 92 -13.64 9.85 -6.38
C CYS A 92 -13.04 11.25 -6.31
N GLU A 93 -13.88 12.29 -6.10
CA GLU A 93 -13.41 13.65 -5.90
C GLU A 93 -12.51 13.77 -4.66
N MET A 94 -12.88 13.10 -3.56
CA MET A 94 -12.10 13.09 -2.31
C MET A 94 -10.74 12.37 -2.45
N ASN A 95 -10.70 11.28 -3.22
CA ASN A 95 -9.51 10.42 -3.36
C ASN A 95 -8.72 10.70 -4.65
N ASN A 96 -9.06 11.78 -5.37
CA ASN A 96 -8.42 12.17 -6.62
C ASN A 96 -8.38 11.05 -7.68
N LEU A 97 -9.47 10.28 -7.76
CA LEU A 97 -9.62 9.18 -8.71
C LEU A 97 -10.18 9.70 -10.03
N VAL A 98 -9.55 9.33 -11.14
CA VAL A 98 -10.05 9.65 -12.49
C VAL A 98 -11.04 8.55 -12.90
N VAL A 99 -12.31 8.92 -13.03
CA VAL A 99 -13.40 8.07 -13.55
C VAL A 99 -13.52 8.14 -15.08
#